data_AF-A0A934S1D1-F1
#
_entry.id   AF-A0A934S1D1-F1
#
_cell.length_a   1.000
_cell.length_b   1.000
_cell.length_c   1.000
_cell.angle_alpha   90.00
_cell.angle_beta   90.00
_cell.angle_gamma   90.00
#
_symmetry.space_group_name_H-M   'P 1'
#
loop_
_entity.id
_entity.type
_entity.pdbx_description
1 polymer ?
#
loop_
_entity_poly.entity_id
_entity_poly.type
_entity_poly.pdbx_seq_one_letter_code
_entity_poly.pdbx_strand_id
1 'polypeptide(L)'
;MKRLFIATLAFACVCVAREYEPNELEISVHRKEVYGLARDYVVKTFNLEVEDEGNFNPVRFNSNGVWGNFDARIKELGNDRFEVQGWLDAKGHEKAKIRWAVHIRYGLVDPMAWRYMKIGEEVENEPEFLGWKFGDYYSLGYKAEYDPMFVKRTFR
;
A
#
# COMPACT_ATOMS: atom_id res chain seq x y z
N MET A 1 -24.85 9.38 -63.06
CA MET A 1 -26.03 8.77 -62.40
C MET A 1 -25.62 8.17 -61.06
N LYS A 2 -26.25 8.68 -59.99
CA LYS A 2 -26.61 8.09 -58.68
C LYS A 2 -25.58 7.26 -57.87
N ARG A 3 -25.08 7.93 -56.82
CA ARG A 3 -24.76 7.51 -55.44
C ARG A 3 -25.21 6.10 -55.01
N LEU A 4 -24.40 5.43 -54.18
CA LEU A 4 -24.78 5.15 -52.77
C LEU A 4 -23.53 4.88 -51.90
N PHE A 5 -23.35 5.74 -50.91
CA PHE A 5 -22.49 5.53 -49.74
C PHE A 5 -23.18 4.51 -48.82
N ILE A 6 -22.44 3.53 -48.29
CA ILE A 6 -22.81 2.88 -47.03
C ILE A 6 -21.58 2.90 -46.13
N ALA A 7 -21.61 3.88 -45.23
CA ALA A 7 -20.76 3.93 -44.06
C ALA A 7 -21.13 2.75 -43.15
N THR A 8 -20.20 1.81 -42.96
CA THR A 8 -20.31 0.83 -41.89
C THR A 8 -19.93 1.55 -40.60
N LEU A 9 -20.94 1.90 -39.80
CA LEU A 9 -20.80 2.46 -38.47
C LEU A 9 -19.89 1.53 -37.64
N ALA A 10 -18.74 2.06 -37.24
CA ALA A 10 -17.93 1.50 -36.17
C ALA A 10 -18.69 1.66 -34.85
N PHE A 11 -19.50 0.68 -34.48
CA PHE A 11 -19.99 0.54 -33.11
C PHE A 11 -18.93 -0.22 -32.29
N ALA A 12 -17.75 0.37 -32.17
CA ALA A 12 -16.87 0.06 -31.05
C ALA A 12 -17.50 0.75 -29.84
N CYS A 13 -18.40 0.04 -29.16
CA CYS A 13 -18.79 0.39 -27.81
C CYS A 13 -17.54 0.20 -26.96
N VAL A 14 -16.69 1.22 -26.92
CA VAL A 14 -15.64 1.33 -25.92
C VAL A 14 -16.40 1.55 -24.62
N CYS A 15 -16.78 0.45 -23.97
CA CYS A 15 -17.01 0.45 -22.54
C CYS A 15 -15.67 0.87 -21.94
N VAL A 16 -15.45 2.18 -21.83
CA VAL A 16 -14.44 2.72 -20.94
C VAL A 16 -14.91 2.27 -19.58
N ALA A 17 -14.38 1.14 -19.11
CA ALA A 17 -14.50 0.75 -17.72
C ALA A 17 -14.03 1.99 -16.95
N ARG A 18 -14.96 2.64 -16.24
CA ARG A 18 -14.62 3.77 -15.41
C ARG A 18 -13.60 3.24 -14.40
N GLU A 19 -12.35 3.66 -14.53
CA GLU A 19 -11.30 3.27 -13.59
C GLU A 19 -11.80 3.63 -12.18
N TYR A 20 -11.71 2.66 -11.28
CA TYR A 20 -12.16 2.85 -9.90
C TYR A 20 -11.29 3.92 -9.23
N GLU A 21 -11.93 4.99 -8.77
CA GLU A 21 -11.30 6.06 -8.02
C GLU A 21 -11.80 5.99 -6.57
N PRO A 22 -10.97 5.53 -5.61
CA PRO A 22 -11.37 5.42 -4.22
C PRO A 22 -11.53 6.80 -3.58
N ASN A 23 -12.48 6.91 -2.66
CA ASN A 23 -12.67 8.11 -1.86
C ASN A 23 -11.68 8.17 -0.68
N GLU A 24 -11.53 9.35 -0.06
CA GLU A 24 -10.58 9.54 1.06
C GLU A 24 -10.85 8.62 2.27
N LEU A 25 -12.10 8.22 2.51
CA LEU A 25 -12.43 7.30 3.59
C LEU A 25 -11.94 5.88 3.26
N GLU A 26 -12.17 5.40 2.04
CA GLU A 26 -11.67 4.09 1.56
C GLU A 26 -10.14 4.04 1.63
N ILE A 27 -9.48 5.12 1.18
CA ILE A 27 -8.02 5.24 1.28
C ILE A 27 -7.59 5.22 2.75
N SER A 28 -8.22 6.00 3.62
CA SER A 28 -7.89 6.05 5.05
C SER A 28 -8.01 4.69 5.74
N VAL A 29 -9.11 3.96 5.50
CA VAL A 29 -9.34 2.62 6.03
C VAL A 29 -8.27 1.64 5.54
N HIS A 30 -8.00 1.65 4.23
CA HIS A 30 -6.98 0.79 3.65
C HIS A 30 -5.57 1.11 4.15
N ARG A 31 -5.23 2.38 4.37
CA ARG A 31 -3.95 2.76 4.98
C ARG A 31 -3.85 2.24 6.43
N LYS A 32 -4.94 2.28 7.20
CA LYS A 32 -4.97 1.67 8.55
C LYS A 32 -4.73 0.17 8.50
N GLU A 33 -5.31 -0.51 7.52
CA GLU A 33 -5.11 -1.95 7.31
C GLU A 33 -3.67 -2.28 6.91
N VAL A 34 -3.10 -1.56 5.93
CA VAL A 34 -1.69 -1.69 5.53
C VAL A 34 -0.74 -1.52 6.74
N TYR A 35 -1.03 -0.57 7.63
CA TYR A 35 -0.25 -0.39 8.86
C TYR A 35 -0.34 -1.63 9.76
N GLY A 36 -1.56 -2.12 10.01
CA GLY A 36 -1.80 -3.29 10.83
C GLY A 36 -1.07 -4.54 10.32
N LEU A 37 -1.18 -4.82 9.02
CA LEU A 37 -0.51 -5.94 8.37
C LEU A 37 1.01 -5.88 8.53
N ALA A 38 1.61 -4.71 8.31
CA ALA A 38 3.04 -4.51 8.48
C ALA A 38 3.49 -4.65 9.94
N ARG A 39 2.74 -4.07 10.89
CA ARG A 39 3.02 -4.16 12.33
C ARG A 39 2.96 -5.62 12.79
N ASP A 40 1.91 -6.34 12.43
CA ASP A 40 1.73 -7.74 12.84
C ASP A 40 2.80 -8.65 12.22
N TYR A 41 3.22 -8.35 10.99
CA TYR A 41 4.36 -9.03 10.37
C TYR A 41 5.65 -8.85 11.18
N VAL A 42 5.96 -7.63 11.67
CA VAL A 42 7.14 -7.40 12.54
C VAL A 42 7.01 -8.20 13.84
N VAL A 43 5.89 -8.06 14.55
CA VAL A 43 5.66 -8.73 15.83
C VAL A 43 5.80 -10.25 15.69
N LYS A 44 5.20 -10.83 14.65
CA LYS A 44 5.27 -12.28 14.39
C LYS A 44 6.67 -12.73 13.95
N THR A 45 7.34 -11.98 13.09
CA THR A 45 8.66 -12.34 12.54
C THR A 45 9.73 -12.41 13.64
N PHE A 46 9.67 -11.51 14.61
CA PHE A 46 10.63 -11.48 15.73
C PHE A 46 10.09 -12.09 17.02
N ASN A 47 8.90 -12.70 16.98
CA ASN A 47 8.24 -13.33 18.13
C ASN A 47 8.22 -12.40 19.36
N LEU A 48 7.73 -11.18 19.17
CA LEU A 48 7.79 -10.11 20.18
C LEU A 48 6.56 -10.13 21.10
N GLU A 49 6.79 -9.88 22.39
CA GLU A 49 5.76 -9.50 23.35
C GLU A 49 5.79 -7.97 23.48
N VAL A 50 4.87 -7.28 22.81
CA VAL A 50 4.83 -5.80 22.73
C VAL A 50 4.33 -5.20 24.05
N GLU A 51 5.07 -4.24 24.59
CA GLU A 51 4.73 -3.50 25.82
C GLU A 51 4.12 -2.13 25.51
N ASP A 52 4.70 -1.40 24.54
CA ASP A 52 4.20 -0.11 24.05
C ASP A 52 4.53 0.03 22.56
N GLU A 53 3.79 0.87 21.83
CA GLU A 53 4.05 1.11 20.41
C GLU A 53 3.52 2.44 19.89
N GLY A 54 4.05 2.85 18.73
CA GLY A 54 3.58 4.02 18.02
C GLY A 54 2.16 3.84 17.48
N ASN A 55 1.27 4.79 17.80
CA ASN A 55 -0.10 4.80 17.32
C ASN A 55 -0.20 5.40 15.92
N PHE A 56 -0.68 4.61 14.96
CA PHE A 56 -0.96 5.09 13.60
C PHE A 56 -2.28 5.85 13.54
N ASN A 57 -2.24 7.07 12.99
CA ASN A 57 -3.43 7.87 12.71
C ASN A 57 -3.62 7.96 11.17
N PRO A 58 -4.70 7.40 10.60
CA PRO A 58 -4.88 7.32 9.14
C PRO A 58 -5.35 8.66 8.56
N VAL A 59 -4.53 9.69 8.72
CA VAL A 59 -4.72 11.05 8.18
C VAL A 59 -3.54 11.37 7.27
N ARG A 60 -3.80 12.05 6.16
CA ARG A 60 -2.75 12.55 5.26
C ARG A 60 -1.89 13.57 6.01
N PHE A 61 -0.62 13.23 6.21
CA PHE A 61 0.35 14.02 6.95
C PHE A 61 0.94 15.14 6.10
N ASN A 62 1.15 14.91 4.80
CA ASN A 62 1.67 15.91 3.88
C ASN A 62 1.21 15.71 2.42
N SER A 63 1.54 16.66 1.55
CA SER A 63 1.21 16.63 0.12
C SER A 63 1.93 15.53 -0.68
N ASN A 64 2.97 14.89 -0.11
CA ASN A 64 3.74 13.83 -0.75
C ASN A 64 3.11 12.43 -0.58
N GLY A 65 1.87 12.35 -0.09
CA GLY A 65 1.18 11.07 0.11
C GLY A 65 1.67 10.29 1.32
N VAL A 66 2.28 10.96 2.31
CA VAL A 66 2.57 10.34 3.61
C VAL A 66 1.33 10.39 4.47
N TRP A 67 0.97 9.27 5.08
CA TRP A 67 -0.13 9.12 6.04
C TRP A 67 0.45 8.81 7.43
N GLY A 68 -0.22 9.23 8.50
CA GLY A 68 0.25 8.96 9.86
C GLY A 68 0.67 10.20 10.64
N ASN A 69 1.66 10.01 11.50
CA ASN A 69 2.29 11.03 12.35
C ASN A 69 3.81 10.77 12.44
N PHE A 70 4.49 11.40 13.40
CA PHE A 70 5.93 11.20 13.61
C PHE A 70 6.30 9.84 14.22
N ASP A 71 5.34 9.18 14.88
CA ASP A 71 5.55 7.90 15.54
C ASP A 71 5.37 6.73 14.58
N ALA A 72 4.32 6.80 13.77
CA ALA A 72 3.87 5.76 12.86
C ALA A 72 3.41 6.38 11.54
N ARG A 73 3.98 5.94 10.42
CA ARG A 73 3.66 6.51 9.09
C ARG A 73 3.71 5.49 7.97
N ILE A 74 2.96 5.79 6.93
CA ILE A 74 2.95 5.07 5.65
C ILE A 74 3.36 6.04 4.56
N LYS A 75 4.32 5.64 3.75
CA LYS A 75 4.70 6.31 2.51
C LYS A 75 4.33 5.43 1.33
N GLU A 76 3.60 5.99 0.38
CA GLU A 76 3.27 5.33 -0.88
C GLU A 76 4.46 5.37 -1.85
N LEU A 77 4.79 4.21 -2.42
CA LEU A 77 5.88 4.02 -3.37
C LEU A 77 5.38 3.73 -4.80
N GLY A 78 4.06 3.66 -4.99
CA GLY A 78 3.40 3.32 -6.25
C GLY A 78 3.32 1.81 -6.51
N ASN A 79 2.44 1.41 -7.43
CA ASN A 79 2.12 0.01 -7.75
C ASN A 79 1.69 -0.79 -6.50
N ASP A 80 0.85 -0.19 -5.67
CA ASP A 80 0.35 -0.76 -4.40
C ASP A 80 1.45 -1.09 -3.38
N ARG A 81 2.65 -0.49 -3.54
CA ARG A 81 3.77 -0.67 -2.62
C ARG A 81 3.82 0.47 -1.60
N PHE A 82 4.13 0.09 -0.37
CA PHE A 82 4.20 0.98 0.77
C PHE A 82 5.48 0.74 1.55
N GLU A 83 6.08 1.84 2.02
CA GLU A 83 7.02 1.81 3.13
C GLU A 83 6.28 2.21 4.40
N VAL A 84 6.09 1.24 5.29
CA VAL A 84 5.43 1.42 6.58
C VAL A 84 6.49 1.52 7.65
N GLN A 85 6.39 2.50 8.54
CA GLN A 85 7.34 2.72 9.62
C GLN A 85 6.63 2.92 10.95
N GLY A 86 7.25 2.44 12.01
CA GLY A 86 6.77 2.62 13.37
C GLY A 86 7.88 2.45 14.40
N TRP A 87 7.48 2.41 15.66
CA TRP A 87 8.34 1.99 16.76
C TRP A 87 7.55 1.14 17.74
N LEU A 88 8.25 0.28 18.48
CA LEU A 88 7.68 -0.49 19.58
C LEU A 88 8.69 -0.67 20.72
N ASP A 89 8.17 -0.95 21.89
CA ASP A 89 8.86 -1.52 23.04
C ASP A 89 8.45 -3.00 23.15
N ALA A 90 9.43 -3.86 23.42
CA ALA A 90 9.20 -5.30 23.56
C ALA A 90 9.89 -5.83 24.81
N LYS A 91 9.19 -6.71 25.51
CA LYS A 91 9.67 -7.31 26.75
C LYS A 91 10.96 -8.10 26.53
N GLY A 92 11.92 -7.89 27.42
CA GLY A 92 13.23 -8.57 27.37
C GLY A 92 14.17 -8.03 26.28
N HIS A 93 13.78 -6.98 25.56
CA HIS A 93 14.65 -6.30 24.61
C HIS A 93 15.38 -5.13 25.30
N GLU A 94 16.70 -5.02 25.11
CA GLU A 94 17.53 -4.02 25.82
C GLU A 94 17.28 -2.56 25.39
N LYS A 95 16.70 -2.38 24.20
CA LYS A 95 16.47 -1.06 23.60
C LYS A 95 15.01 -0.67 23.78
N ALA A 96 14.80 0.51 24.34
CA ALA A 96 13.52 1.19 24.26
C ALA A 96 13.34 1.85 22.87
N LYS A 97 12.10 1.94 22.40
CA LYS A 97 11.63 2.51 21.14
C LYS A 97 12.36 1.97 19.93
N ILE A 98 12.31 0.66 19.75
CA ILE A 98 12.90 -0.02 18.60
C ILE A 98 12.16 0.41 17.34
N ARG A 99 12.87 1.12 16.46
CA ARG A 99 12.34 1.55 15.17
C ARG A 99 12.25 0.38 14.22
N TRP A 100 11.15 0.29 13.49
CA TRP A 100 10.96 -0.72 12.46
C TRP A 100 10.41 -0.10 11.18
N ALA A 101 10.70 -0.76 10.06
CA ALA A 101 10.16 -0.43 8.75
C ALA A 101 9.85 -1.71 7.97
N VAL A 102 8.78 -1.71 7.20
CA VAL A 102 8.38 -2.83 6.34
C VAL A 102 8.01 -2.29 4.96
N HIS A 103 8.54 -2.93 3.93
CA HIS A 103 8.10 -2.77 2.56
C HIS A 103 7.04 -3.83 2.28
N ILE A 104 5.83 -3.39 1.99
CA ILE A 104 4.67 -4.26 1.75
C ILE A 104 4.00 -3.85 0.44
N ARG A 105 3.54 -4.85 -0.32
CA ARG A 105 2.62 -4.64 -1.43
C ARG A 105 1.24 -5.16 -1.02
N TYR A 106 0.23 -4.30 -1.10
CA TYR A 106 -1.13 -4.64 -0.75
C TYR A 106 -2.12 -3.74 -1.50
N GLY A 107 -2.84 -4.30 -2.47
CA GLY A 107 -3.74 -3.52 -3.33
C GLY A 107 -5.01 -3.10 -2.62
N LEU A 108 -5.56 -1.94 -2.99
CA LEU A 108 -6.93 -1.60 -2.65
C LEU A 108 -7.87 -2.29 -3.65
N VAL A 109 -8.76 -3.15 -3.15
CA VAL A 109 -9.71 -3.87 -4.00
C VAL A 109 -10.88 -2.96 -4.35
N ASP A 110 -11.24 -2.88 -5.64
CA ASP A 110 -12.45 -2.18 -6.09
C ASP A 110 -13.70 -2.92 -5.56
N PRO A 111 -14.46 -2.30 -4.63
CA PRO A 111 -15.64 -2.90 -4.04
C PRO A 111 -16.80 -3.04 -5.02
N MET A 112 -16.73 -2.47 -6.23
CA MET A 112 -17.71 -2.66 -7.30
C MET A 112 -17.27 -3.71 -8.33
N ALA A 113 -16.03 -4.20 -8.27
CA ALA A 113 -15.52 -5.21 -9.20
C ALA A 113 -16.39 -6.48 -9.20
N TRP A 114 -17.04 -6.83 -8.08
CA TRP A 114 -17.94 -7.99 -8.00
C TRP A 114 -19.09 -7.98 -9.00
N ARG A 115 -19.50 -6.81 -9.48
CA ARG A 115 -20.55 -6.70 -10.52
C ARG A 115 -20.10 -7.26 -11.86
N TYR A 116 -18.80 -7.39 -12.05
CA TYR A 116 -18.15 -7.83 -13.27
C TYR A 116 -17.36 -9.14 -13.09
N MET A 117 -17.29 -9.66 -11.86
CA MET A 117 -16.66 -10.95 -11.56
C MET A 117 -17.59 -12.11 -11.94
N LYS A 118 -17.00 -13.23 -12.37
CA LYS A 118 -17.78 -14.43 -12.62
C LYS A 118 -18.26 -15.02 -11.29
N ILE A 119 -19.49 -15.53 -11.28
CA ILE A 119 -20.03 -16.27 -10.13
C ILE A 119 -19.11 -17.45 -9.84
N GLY A 120 -18.50 -17.47 -8.64
CA GLY A 120 -17.57 -18.52 -8.20
C GLY A 120 -16.08 -18.15 -8.27
N GLU A 121 -15.73 -16.94 -8.71
CA GLU A 121 -14.36 -16.43 -8.65
C GLU A 121 -14.11 -15.81 -7.26
N GLU A 122 -13.26 -16.46 -6.45
CA GLU A 122 -12.76 -15.90 -5.19
C GLU A 122 -11.50 -15.09 -5.46
N VAL A 123 -11.48 -13.83 -5.03
CA VAL A 123 -10.31 -12.95 -5.11
C VAL A 123 -9.68 -12.89 -3.74
N GLU A 124 -8.55 -13.58 -3.56
CA GLU A 124 -7.70 -13.43 -2.40
C GLU A 124 -6.73 -12.27 -2.66
N ASN A 125 -6.86 -11.20 -1.87
CA ASN A 125 -5.91 -10.10 -1.86
C ASN A 125 -4.94 -10.31 -0.69
N GLU A 126 -3.91 -11.12 -0.90
CA GLU A 126 -2.92 -11.39 0.16
C GLU A 126 -1.79 -10.34 0.15
N PRO A 127 -1.32 -9.89 1.33
CA PRO A 127 -0.18 -8.98 1.41
C PRO A 127 1.14 -9.67 1.05
N GLU A 128 1.95 -9.01 0.23
CA GLU A 128 3.30 -9.46 -0.11
C GLU A 128 4.33 -8.61 0.66
N PHE A 129 5.11 -9.24 1.54
CA PHE A 129 6.16 -8.56 2.32
C PHE A 129 7.50 -8.62 1.59
N LEU A 130 7.92 -7.47 1.05
CA LEU A 130 9.10 -7.35 0.18
C LEU A 130 10.41 -7.23 0.96
N GLY A 131 10.35 -6.64 2.16
CA GLY A 131 11.52 -6.47 3.01
C GLY A 131 11.21 -5.77 4.33
N TRP A 132 12.14 -5.83 5.27
CA TRP A 132 11.97 -5.21 6.59
C TRP A 132 13.29 -4.70 7.16
N LYS A 133 13.18 -3.74 8.07
CA LYS A 133 14.23 -3.26 8.97
C LYS A 133 13.69 -3.25 10.40
N PHE A 134 14.49 -3.74 11.35
CA PHE A 134 14.16 -3.77 12.77
C PHE A 134 15.40 -3.38 13.58
N GLY A 135 15.38 -2.17 14.16
CA GLY A 135 16.55 -1.56 14.75
C GLY A 135 17.69 -1.45 13.75
N ASP A 136 18.80 -2.15 14.04
CA ASP A 136 20.00 -2.19 13.19
C ASP A 136 19.98 -3.35 12.17
N TYR A 137 19.02 -4.27 12.30
CA TYR A 137 18.89 -5.44 11.44
C TYR A 137 17.97 -5.17 10.26
N TYR A 138 18.21 -5.83 9.12
CA TYR A 138 17.39 -5.71 7.93
C TYR A 138 17.41 -7.00 7.10
N SER A 139 16.36 -7.26 6.34
CA SER A 139 16.30 -8.40 5.41
C SER A 139 17.02 -8.10 4.11
N LEU A 140 17.44 -9.15 3.38
CA LEU A 140 18.08 -8.99 2.07
C LEU A 140 17.21 -8.26 1.03
N GLY A 141 15.89 -8.36 1.17
CA GLY A 141 14.89 -7.66 0.35
C GLY A 141 14.63 -6.22 0.78
N TYR A 142 15.13 -5.80 1.95
CA TYR A 142 15.17 -4.39 2.36
C TYR A 142 16.26 -3.66 1.58
N LYS A 143 16.09 -3.60 0.26
CA LYS A 143 16.82 -2.66 -0.59
C LYS A 143 15.94 -1.44 -0.75
N ALA A 144 16.53 -0.29 -0.47
CA ALA A 144 16.04 1.00 -0.93
C ALA A 144 16.11 1.08 -2.47
N GLU A 145 15.42 0.17 -3.17
CA GLU A 145 15.09 0.35 -4.58
C GLU A 145 14.00 1.41 -4.63
N TYR A 146 14.42 2.67 -4.42
CA TYR A 146 13.65 3.78 -4.94
C TYR A 146 13.54 3.57 -6.43
N ASP A 147 12.32 3.55 -6.94
CA ASP A 147 12.06 3.56 -8.37
C ASP A 147 12.96 4.63 -9.02
N PRO A 148 13.73 4.32 -10.07
CA PRO A 148 14.58 5.31 -10.74
C PRO A 148 13.83 6.58 -11.18
N MET A 149 12.50 6.50 -11.42
CA MET A 149 11.65 7.66 -11.69
C MET A 149 11.36 8.52 -10.46
N PHE A 150 11.29 7.93 -9.26
CA PHE A 150 11.06 8.68 -8.02
C PHE A 150 12.24 9.60 -7.70
N VAL A 151 13.48 9.09 -7.80
CA VAL A 151 14.71 9.89 -7.58
C VAL A 151 14.80 11.07 -8.54
N LYS A 152 14.36 10.88 -9.79
CA LYS A 152 14.44 11.89 -10.85
C LYS A 152 13.45 13.07 -10.68
N ARG A 153 12.34 12.87 -9.97
CA ARG A 153 11.29 13.89 -9.75
C ARG A 153 11.50 14.72 -8.49
N THR A 154 12.12 14.15 -7.44
CA THR A 154 12.20 14.79 -6.12
C THR A 154 13.46 15.62 -5.91
N PHE A 155 14.55 15.33 -6.62
CA PHE A 155 15.85 16.00 -6.45
C PHE A 155 16.28 16.82 -7.69
N ARG A 156 15.32 17.37 -8.43
CA ARG A 156 15.57 18.31 -9.52
C ARG A 156 15.20 19.73 -9.14
#